data_AF-A0A6V7PM05-F1
#
_entry.id   AF-A0A6V7PM05-F1
#
_cell.length_a   1.000
_cell.length_b   1.000
_cell.length_c   1.000
_cell.angle_alpha   90.00
_cell.angle_beta   90.00
_cell.angle_gamma   90.00
#
_symmetry.space_group_name_H-M   'P 1'
#
loop_
_entity.id
_entity.type
_entity.pdbx_description
1 polymer ?
#
loop_
_entity_poly.entity_id
_entity_poly.type
_entity_poly.pdbx_seq_one_letter_code
_entity_poly.pdbx_strand_id
1 'polypeptide(L)'
;MALQLGFHVQAQLFLFQTESGHIYYPCIKCLTNRYRNNLPGVDIFVCTADLTIEPPIMVINTVLSVLAYDYPKDKLSVYLSDDGGSELTFYALLEASHFARTWIPFCQKFNVETRSPAAYFKESHTSQKDVTEAVEWIATKNLYKEMENRINQVTRFGRLSNDIRKQHKGFCEWNVPSTSCEHHTIVEILIDGRDENTTDNGGVVLPTLVYMAREKRPEHHHNFKAGAMNSLIRVSSEISNGAVILNMDCDMYSNNSETIKDALCFFMDEDKGHEFAYVQLPQRFNNITKNDIYANCLRTEYEVEFHGLDGFGGPLYVGSGCFHRRESLCGKKYESNKAEMKYNKRNTRADASTLEEKAKSLITCTFEDNTEWGKEVGLKYGFPVEDVITGLSIQCRGWKSIYFNPQGWAS
;
A
#
# COMPACT_ATOMS: atom_id res chain seq x y z
N MET A 1 -18.03 -33.10 -8.11
CA MET A 1 -18.85 -32.66 -6.96
C MET A 1 -18.58 -33.46 -5.68
N ALA A 2 -18.65 -34.80 -5.64
CA ALA A 2 -18.43 -35.56 -4.39
C ALA A 2 -16.99 -35.50 -3.84
N LEU A 3 -15.97 -35.42 -4.71
CA LEU A 3 -14.56 -35.27 -4.32
C LEU A 3 -14.21 -33.86 -3.77
N GLN A 4 -14.97 -32.84 -4.16
CA GLN A 4 -14.75 -31.45 -3.74
C GLN A 4 -15.40 -31.17 -2.38
N LEU A 5 -16.53 -31.84 -2.09
CA LEU A 5 -17.16 -31.86 -0.76
C LEU A 5 -16.37 -32.70 0.26
N GLY A 6 -15.74 -33.80 -0.17
CA GLY A 6 -14.92 -34.65 0.70
C GLY A 6 -13.66 -33.96 1.24
N PHE A 7 -12.97 -33.17 0.40
CA PHE A 7 -11.81 -32.37 0.82
C PHE A 7 -12.21 -31.22 1.76
N HIS A 8 -13.37 -30.59 1.53
CA HIS A 8 -13.85 -29.49 2.37
C HIS A 8 -14.23 -29.96 3.78
N VAL A 9 -14.86 -31.14 3.91
CA VAL A 9 -15.23 -31.70 5.22
C VAL A 9 -14.01 -32.22 5.99
N GLN A 10 -13.01 -32.79 5.33
CA GLN A 10 -11.75 -33.19 6.00
C GLN A 10 -10.88 -31.99 6.39
N ALA A 11 -10.82 -30.93 5.58
CA ALA A 11 -10.13 -29.68 5.93
C ALA A 11 -10.80 -28.98 7.12
N GLN A 12 -12.14 -28.93 7.16
CA GLN A 12 -12.88 -28.39 8.30
C GLN A 12 -12.66 -29.21 9.59
N LEU A 13 -12.63 -30.55 9.52
CA LEU A 13 -12.32 -31.40 10.68
C LEU A 13 -10.89 -31.21 11.20
N PHE A 14 -9.93 -30.94 10.31
CA PHE A 14 -8.55 -30.62 10.71
C PHE A 14 -8.46 -29.23 11.34
N LEU A 15 -9.14 -28.22 10.77
CA LEU A 15 -9.24 -26.87 11.32
C LEU A 15 -9.84 -26.86 12.74
N PHE A 16 -10.90 -27.64 12.99
CA PHE A 16 -11.50 -27.81 14.32
C PHE A 16 -10.58 -28.47 15.36
N GLN A 17 -9.63 -29.33 14.95
CA GLN A 17 -8.63 -29.88 15.87
C GLN A 17 -7.50 -28.89 16.20
N THR A 18 -7.42 -27.78 15.46
CA THR A 18 -6.30 -26.83 15.50
C THR A 18 -6.67 -25.46 16.04
N GLU A 19 -7.84 -25.34 16.68
CA GLU A 19 -8.35 -24.11 17.34
C GLU A 19 -7.37 -23.50 18.38
N SER A 20 -6.27 -24.18 18.71
CA SER A 20 -5.14 -23.59 19.43
C SER A 20 -4.17 -22.84 18.51
N GLY A 21 -4.69 -21.92 17.69
CA GLY A 21 -3.84 -20.95 16.98
C GLY A 21 -3.05 -20.10 17.98
N HIS A 22 -1.83 -19.70 17.63
CA HIS A 22 -1.07 -18.77 18.47
C HIS A 22 -1.73 -17.39 18.41
N ILE A 23 -2.28 -16.91 19.52
CA ILE A 23 -2.77 -15.53 19.60
C ILE A 23 -1.59 -14.63 19.89
N TYR A 24 -1.22 -13.82 18.91
CA TYR A 24 -0.17 -12.81 19.05
C TYR A 24 -0.77 -11.47 19.51
N TYR A 25 -0.14 -10.85 20.51
CA TYR A 25 -0.51 -9.52 21.00
C TYR A 25 0.63 -8.54 20.71
N PRO A 26 0.49 -7.66 19.69
CA PRO A 26 1.52 -6.65 19.43
C PRO A 26 1.60 -5.67 20.61
N CYS A 27 2.82 -5.26 20.95
CA CYS A 27 3.08 -4.27 21.99
C CYS A 27 3.78 -3.05 21.39
N ILE A 28 3.00 -2.12 20.83
CA ILE A 28 3.52 -0.87 20.25
C ILE A 28 4.36 -0.09 21.28
N LYS A 29 3.95 -0.08 22.55
CA LYS A 29 4.72 0.56 23.63
C LYS A 29 6.09 -0.08 23.82
N CYS A 30 6.18 -1.41 23.75
CA CYS A 30 7.44 -2.14 23.84
C CYS A 30 8.33 -1.83 22.64
N LEU A 31 7.77 -1.88 21.43
CA LEU A 31 8.46 -1.52 20.18
C LEU A 31 9.04 -0.09 20.26
N THR A 32 8.21 0.88 20.64
CA THR A 32 8.58 2.30 20.74
C THR A 32 9.64 2.53 21.81
N ASN A 33 9.52 1.90 22.98
CA ASN A 33 10.51 2.03 24.05
C ASN A 33 11.86 1.42 23.66
N ARG A 34 11.84 0.29 22.95
CA ARG A 34 13.04 -0.48 22.58
C ARG A 34 13.79 0.16 21.41
N TYR A 35 13.09 0.43 20.32
CA TYR A 35 13.70 0.90 19.08
C TYR A 35 13.68 2.42 18.95
N ARG A 36 12.78 3.13 19.63
CA ARG A 36 12.61 4.59 19.54
C ARG A 36 12.58 5.04 18.08
N ASN A 37 13.60 5.78 17.64
CA ASN A 37 13.72 6.31 16.29
C ASN A 37 14.38 5.31 15.31
N ASN A 38 14.83 4.13 15.75
CA ASN A 38 15.49 3.12 14.92
C ASN A 38 14.50 2.17 14.22
N LEU A 39 13.37 2.70 13.76
CA LEU A 39 12.41 1.95 12.96
C LEU A 39 12.89 1.83 11.49
N PRO A 40 12.50 0.77 10.75
CA PRO A 40 12.88 0.57 9.35
C PRO A 40 12.16 1.54 8.40
N GLY A 41 12.67 1.70 7.17
CA GLY A 41 11.90 2.31 6.09
C GLY A 41 10.74 1.40 5.65
N VAL A 42 9.59 2.00 5.34
CA VAL A 42 8.38 1.31 4.88
C VAL A 42 7.94 1.93 3.56
N ASP A 43 7.84 1.09 2.54
CA ASP A 43 7.30 1.46 1.24
C ASP A 43 5.87 0.96 1.11
N ILE A 44 4.95 1.81 0.65
CA ILE A 44 3.55 1.46 0.47
C ILE A 44 3.22 1.54 -1.01
N PHE A 45 2.70 0.45 -1.56
CA PHE A 45 2.35 0.30 -2.96
C PHE A 45 0.84 0.33 -3.10
N VAL A 46 0.35 1.29 -3.88
CA VAL A 46 -1.05 1.38 -4.31
C VAL A 46 -1.07 1.16 -5.81
N CYS A 47 -1.89 0.23 -6.29
CA CYS A 47 -2.02 -0.05 -7.72
C CYS A 47 -3.40 0.37 -8.22
N THR A 48 -3.47 0.94 -9.42
CA THR A 48 -4.70 1.22 -10.16
C THR A 48 -4.48 0.87 -11.65
N ALA A 49 -5.53 0.45 -12.33
CA ALA A 49 -5.46 -0.04 -13.71
C ALA A 49 -6.42 0.68 -14.68
N ASP A 50 -7.59 1.13 -14.22
CA ASP A 50 -8.61 1.70 -15.10
C ASP A 50 -9.40 2.83 -14.43
N LEU A 51 -9.30 4.04 -14.98
CA LEU A 51 -9.95 5.25 -14.48
C LEU A 51 -11.49 5.22 -14.49
N THR A 52 -12.11 4.33 -15.26
CA THR A 52 -13.57 4.16 -15.35
C THR A 52 -14.08 3.28 -14.23
N ILE A 53 -13.36 2.19 -13.95
CA ILE A 53 -13.70 1.22 -12.89
C ILE A 53 -13.22 1.73 -11.53
N GLU A 54 -12.07 2.41 -11.52
CA GLU A 54 -11.38 2.94 -10.36
C GLU A 54 -11.25 4.47 -10.50
N PRO A 55 -12.30 5.24 -10.15
CA PRO A 55 -12.29 6.69 -10.31
C PRO A 55 -11.11 7.32 -9.56
N PRO A 56 -10.40 8.32 -10.13
CA PRO A 56 -9.21 8.90 -9.51
C PRO A 56 -9.42 9.36 -8.06
N ILE A 57 -10.59 9.92 -7.73
CA ILE A 57 -10.90 10.33 -6.35
C ILE A 57 -10.88 9.16 -5.36
N MET A 58 -11.29 7.95 -5.76
CA MET A 58 -11.24 6.75 -4.91
C MET A 58 -9.78 6.40 -4.61
N VAL A 59 -8.95 6.33 -5.66
CA VAL A 59 -7.51 6.07 -5.56
C VAL A 59 -6.83 7.08 -4.64
N ILE A 60 -7.17 8.36 -4.77
CA ILE A 60 -6.59 9.43 -3.95
C ILE A 60 -6.98 9.33 -2.48
N ASN A 61 -8.20 8.90 -2.15
CA ASN A 61 -8.57 8.68 -0.76
C ASN A 61 -7.74 7.59 -0.09
N THR A 62 -7.42 6.53 -0.84
CA THR A 62 -6.49 5.47 -0.41
C THR A 62 -5.09 6.00 -0.19
N VAL A 63 -4.55 6.76 -1.17
CA VAL A 63 -3.21 7.38 -1.06
C VAL A 63 -3.12 8.32 0.14
N LEU A 64 -4.11 9.20 0.35
CA LEU A 64 -4.16 10.13 1.48
C LEU A 64 -4.27 9.40 2.82
N SER A 65 -4.99 8.28 2.86
CA SER A 65 -5.10 7.42 4.04
C SER A 65 -3.75 6.85 4.46
N VAL A 66 -2.99 6.30 3.51
CA VAL A 66 -1.68 5.69 3.82
C VAL A 66 -0.57 6.73 4.02
N LEU A 67 -0.65 7.92 3.41
CA LEU A 67 0.27 9.02 3.72
C LEU A 67 0.12 9.54 5.16
N ALA A 68 -1.08 9.41 5.74
CA ALA A 68 -1.41 9.88 7.07
C ALA A 68 -1.17 8.84 8.18
N TYR A 69 -0.47 7.73 7.90
CA TYR A 69 -0.03 6.79 8.93
C TYR A 69 0.80 7.49 10.03
N ASP A 70 0.65 7.03 11.27
CA ASP A 70 1.43 7.51 12.41
C ASP A 70 2.80 6.81 12.42
N TYR A 71 3.69 7.31 11.57
CA TYR A 71 5.02 6.79 11.36
C TYR A 71 6.00 7.92 11.03
N PRO A 72 7.31 7.79 11.33
CA PRO A 72 8.30 8.78 10.94
C PRO A 72 8.25 9.07 9.44
N LYS A 73 8.03 10.35 9.09
CA LYS A 73 7.75 10.78 7.71
C LYS A 73 8.97 10.59 6.80
N ASP A 74 10.17 10.72 7.35
CA ASP A 74 11.45 10.41 6.72
C ASP A 74 11.70 8.90 6.50
N LYS A 75 10.76 8.04 6.91
CA LYS A 75 10.83 6.58 6.75
C LYS A 75 9.65 5.98 6.01
N LEU A 76 8.67 6.81 5.67
CA LEU A 76 7.49 6.41 4.93
C LEU A 76 7.62 6.89 3.47
N SER A 77 7.34 6.00 2.52
CA SER A 77 7.31 6.32 1.10
C SER A 77 6.10 5.64 0.47
N VAL A 78 5.30 6.39 -0.28
CA VAL A 78 4.08 5.91 -0.93
C VAL A 78 4.25 5.99 -2.44
N TYR A 79 3.92 4.91 -3.12
CA TYR A 79 4.03 4.76 -4.56
C TYR A 79 2.65 4.43 -5.14
N LEU A 80 2.21 5.23 -6.10
CA LEU A 80 1.03 4.92 -6.92
C LEU A 80 1.51 4.38 -8.27
N SER A 81 1.22 3.11 -8.56
CA SER A 81 1.38 2.52 -9.88
C SER A 81 0.07 2.61 -10.65
N ASP A 82 0.09 3.34 -11.76
CA ASP A 82 -1.01 3.51 -12.70
C ASP A 82 -0.73 2.70 -13.97
N ASP A 83 -1.33 1.52 -14.05
CA ASP A 83 -1.21 0.60 -15.20
C ASP A 83 -1.96 1.10 -16.44
N GLY A 84 -2.78 2.14 -16.30
CA GLY A 84 -3.46 2.83 -17.39
C GLY A 84 -2.70 4.05 -17.93
N GLY A 85 -1.66 4.52 -17.23
CA GLY A 85 -0.84 5.66 -17.63
C GLY A 85 -1.64 6.94 -17.89
N SER A 86 -2.63 7.25 -17.04
CA SER A 86 -3.59 8.32 -17.27
C SER A 86 -3.13 9.67 -16.72
N GLU A 87 -3.17 10.71 -17.57
CA GLU A 87 -2.89 12.09 -17.12
C GLU A 87 -3.86 12.58 -16.04
N LEU A 88 -5.09 12.02 -16.00
CA LEU A 88 -6.12 12.39 -15.03
C LEU A 88 -5.81 11.80 -13.65
N THR A 89 -5.28 10.58 -13.61
CA THR A 89 -4.80 9.94 -12.37
C THR A 89 -3.59 10.68 -11.82
N PHE A 90 -2.65 11.07 -12.69
CA PHE A 90 -1.51 11.91 -12.31
C PHE A 90 -1.96 13.27 -11.76
N TYR A 91 -2.91 13.94 -12.41
CA TYR A 91 -3.47 15.20 -11.90
C TYR A 91 -4.15 15.02 -10.54
N ALA A 92 -4.92 13.94 -10.35
CA ALA A 92 -5.55 13.65 -9.07
C ALA A 92 -4.49 13.47 -7.97
N LEU A 93 -3.36 12.83 -8.27
CA LEU A 93 -2.26 12.66 -7.32
C LEU A 93 -1.56 13.98 -7.00
N LEU A 94 -1.43 14.87 -8.00
CA LEU A 94 -0.91 16.21 -7.79
C LEU A 94 -1.80 17.02 -6.85
N GLU A 95 -3.11 17.00 -7.06
CA GLU A 95 -4.09 17.63 -6.17
C GLU A 95 -4.03 17.04 -4.75
N ALA A 96 -3.89 15.71 -4.64
CA ALA A 96 -3.69 15.04 -3.37
C ALA A 96 -2.42 15.50 -2.65
N SER A 97 -1.32 15.70 -3.38
CA SER A 97 -0.04 16.16 -2.81
C SER A 97 -0.15 17.55 -2.17
N HIS A 98 -0.99 18.43 -2.74
CA HIS A 98 -1.27 19.74 -2.16
C HIS A 98 -2.14 19.61 -0.91
N PHE A 99 -3.21 18.81 -0.97
CA PHE A 99 -4.09 18.61 0.19
C PHE A 99 -3.41 17.88 1.35
N ALA A 100 -2.45 16.99 1.07
CA ALA A 100 -1.68 16.27 2.09
C ALA A 100 -0.97 17.20 3.10
N ARG A 101 -0.54 18.39 2.66
CA ARG A 101 0.08 19.44 3.51
C ARG A 101 -0.85 19.95 4.62
N THR A 102 -2.15 19.79 4.44
CA THR A 102 -3.17 20.13 5.45
C THR A 102 -3.71 18.87 6.13
N TRP A 103 -3.96 17.81 5.37
CA TRP A 103 -4.58 16.58 5.88
C TRP A 103 -3.71 15.86 6.91
N ILE A 104 -2.42 15.71 6.66
CA ILE A 104 -1.49 14.99 7.54
C ILE A 104 -1.37 15.66 8.92
N PRO A 105 -1.07 16.97 9.03
CA PRO A 105 -0.99 17.62 10.34
C PRO A 105 -2.35 17.67 11.05
N PHE A 106 -3.46 17.86 10.32
CA PHE A 106 -4.81 17.76 10.88
C PHE A 106 -5.06 16.38 11.51
N CYS A 107 -4.71 15.33 10.78
CA CYS A 107 -4.80 13.94 11.21
C CYS A 107 -4.03 13.69 12.52
N GLN A 108 -2.80 14.18 12.60
CA GLN A 108 -1.94 14.00 13.78
C GLN A 108 -2.45 14.81 14.97
N LYS A 109 -2.83 16.07 14.76
CA LYS A 109 -3.27 16.99 15.81
C LYS A 109 -4.53 16.52 16.52
N PHE A 110 -5.50 16.00 15.76
CA PHE A 110 -6.81 15.60 16.30
C PHE A 110 -6.99 14.08 16.42
N ASN A 111 -5.90 13.31 16.29
CA ASN A 111 -5.91 11.85 16.33
C ASN A 111 -7.05 11.22 15.51
N VAL A 112 -7.17 11.69 14.26
CA VAL A 112 -8.28 11.34 13.35
C VAL A 112 -8.23 9.86 12.99
N GLU A 113 -9.31 9.11 13.24
CA GLU A 113 -9.50 7.80 12.63
C GLU A 113 -10.91 7.75 12.01
N THR A 114 -11.12 7.13 10.84
CA THR A 114 -10.14 6.57 9.88
C THR A 114 -9.34 7.66 9.12
N ARG A 115 -8.16 7.29 8.60
CA ARG A 115 -7.29 8.18 7.82
C ARG A 115 -7.76 8.50 6.40
N SER A 116 -8.80 7.80 5.90
CA SER A 116 -9.41 8.15 4.61
C SER A 116 -10.30 9.39 4.75
N PRO A 117 -10.04 10.49 4.04
CA PRO A 117 -10.84 11.71 4.20
C PRO A 117 -12.29 11.52 3.72
N ALA A 118 -12.53 10.77 2.64
CA ALA A 118 -13.89 10.42 2.20
C ALA A 118 -14.67 9.67 3.29
N ALA A 119 -14.05 8.68 3.94
CA ALA A 119 -14.70 7.91 4.99
C ALA A 119 -14.93 8.77 6.24
N TYR A 120 -13.90 9.49 6.70
CA TYR A 120 -13.96 10.38 7.85
C TYR A 120 -15.04 11.45 7.72
N PHE A 121 -15.09 12.17 6.59
CA PHE A 121 -16.06 13.26 6.41
C PHE A 121 -17.49 12.80 6.08
N LYS A 122 -17.69 11.51 5.78
CA LYS A 122 -19.00 10.87 5.57
C LYS A 122 -19.69 10.53 6.88
N GLU A 123 -18.94 10.15 7.91
CA GLU A 123 -19.48 9.90 9.24
C GLU A 123 -20.04 11.19 9.87
N SER A 124 -21.20 11.09 10.50
CA SER A 124 -21.77 12.22 11.23
C SER A 124 -20.91 12.48 12.46
N HIS A 125 -20.08 13.54 12.43
CA HIS A 125 -19.35 13.98 13.61
C HIS A 125 -20.30 14.51 14.67
N THR A 126 -20.80 13.62 15.53
CA THR A 126 -21.50 13.96 16.76
C THR A 126 -20.55 13.78 17.93
N SER A 127 -19.71 14.79 18.19
CA SER A 127 -18.99 14.92 19.45
C SER A 127 -18.83 16.40 19.80
N GLN A 128 -18.99 16.71 21.09
CA GLN A 128 -18.78 18.05 21.65
C GLN A 128 -17.32 18.46 21.41
N LYS A 129 -17.09 19.28 20.37
CA LYS A 129 -15.75 19.76 20.02
C LYS A 129 -15.47 21.13 20.64
N ASP A 130 -14.21 21.35 20.99
CA ASP A 130 -13.65 22.68 21.23
C ASP A 130 -13.87 23.56 19.98
N VAL A 131 -14.07 24.85 20.16
CA VAL A 131 -14.37 25.81 19.08
C VAL A 131 -13.26 25.80 18.03
N THR A 132 -12.00 25.72 18.46
CA THR A 132 -10.84 25.66 17.57
C THR A 132 -10.86 24.43 16.67
N GLU A 133 -11.16 23.26 17.24
CA GLU A 133 -11.25 22.00 16.47
C GLU A 133 -12.40 22.06 15.46
N ALA A 134 -13.54 22.63 15.82
CA ALA A 134 -14.67 22.78 14.91
C ALA A 134 -14.32 23.67 13.71
N VAL A 135 -13.61 24.78 13.92
CA VAL A 135 -13.17 25.68 12.84
C VAL A 135 -12.19 24.97 11.90
N GLU A 136 -11.17 24.30 12.43
CA GLU A 136 -10.18 23.57 11.62
C GLU A 136 -10.80 22.39 10.87
N TRP A 137 -11.77 21.69 11.49
CA TRP A 137 -12.51 20.62 10.83
C TRP A 137 -13.32 21.15 9.64
N ILE A 138 -14.04 22.28 9.80
CA ILE A 138 -14.81 22.90 8.70
C ILE A 138 -13.87 23.33 7.57
N ALA A 139 -12.77 24.00 7.91
CA ALA A 139 -11.78 24.44 6.92
C ALA A 139 -11.19 23.26 6.14
N THR A 140 -10.79 22.20 6.84
CA THR A 140 -10.21 21.00 6.22
C THR A 140 -11.23 20.27 5.35
N LYS A 141 -12.49 20.16 5.81
CA LYS A 141 -13.59 19.56 5.02
C LYS A 141 -13.87 20.35 3.73
N ASN A 142 -13.82 21.67 3.80
CA ASN A 142 -14.02 22.51 2.62
C ASN A 142 -12.88 22.31 1.61
N LEU A 143 -11.62 22.31 2.06
CA LEU A 143 -10.46 22.03 1.20
C LEU A 143 -10.53 20.65 0.54
N TYR A 144 -10.95 19.61 1.29
CA TYR A 144 -11.19 18.28 0.74
C TYR A 144 -12.25 18.31 -0.37
N LYS A 145 -13.40 18.94 -0.12
CA LYS A 145 -14.48 19.06 -1.11
C LYS A 145 -14.06 19.84 -2.36
N GLU A 146 -13.25 20.88 -2.19
CA GLU A 146 -12.71 21.65 -3.33
C GLU A 146 -11.79 20.78 -4.20
N MET A 147 -10.88 20.04 -3.57
CA MET A 147 -10.01 19.07 -4.25
C MET A 147 -10.83 17.99 -4.98
N GLU A 148 -11.78 17.36 -4.27
CA GLU A 148 -12.70 16.36 -4.83
C GLU A 148 -13.47 16.90 -6.03
N ASN A 149 -14.00 18.13 -5.95
CA ASN A 149 -14.71 18.77 -7.04
C ASN A 149 -13.80 19.02 -8.25
N ARG A 150 -12.55 19.50 -8.05
CA ARG A 150 -11.60 19.70 -9.16
C ARG A 150 -11.29 18.39 -9.88
N ILE A 151 -10.98 17.34 -9.13
CA ILE A 151 -10.69 16.00 -9.66
C ILE A 151 -11.90 15.46 -10.44
N ASN A 152 -13.09 15.51 -9.84
CA ASN A 152 -14.30 14.97 -10.46
C ASN A 152 -14.71 15.75 -11.72
N GLN A 153 -14.54 17.08 -11.73
CA GLN A 153 -14.81 17.89 -12.92
C GLN A 153 -13.89 17.49 -14.07
N VAL A 154 -12.57 17.45 -13.84
CA VAL A 154 -11.59 17.05 -14.85
C VAL A 154 -11.83 15.63 -15.34
N THR A 155 -12.08 14.68 -14.43
CA THR A 155 -12.38 13.29 -14.76
C THR A 155 -13.62 13.18 -15.64
N ARG A 156 -14.68 13.93 -15.32
CA ARG A 156 -15.93 13.96 -16.11
C ARG A 156 -15.71 14.54 -17.51
N PHE A 157 -14.85 15.55 -17.65
CA PHE A 157 -14.52 16.12 -18.96
C PHE A 157 -13.54 15.26 -19.76
N GLY A 158 -12.81 14.36 -19.10
CA GLY A 158 -11.84 13.45 -19.72
C GLY A 158 -10.61 14.15 -20.32
N ARG A 159 -10.35 15.40 -19.96
CA ARG A 159 -9.22 16.20 -20.48
C ARG A 159 -8.77 17.27 -19.52
N LEU A 160 -7.47 17.55 -19.52
CA LEU A 160 -6.88 18.68 -18.80
C LEU A 160 -6.83 19.95 -19.65
N SER A 161 -6.94 21.11 -19.00
CA SER A 161 -6.66 22.39 -19.66
C SER A 161 -5.15 22.64 -19.75
N ASN A 162 -4.72 23.43 -20.73
CA ASN A 162 -3.31 23.80 -20.87
C ASN A 162 -2.76 24.56 -19.66
N ASP A 163 -3.61 25.29 -18.92
CA ASP A 163 -3.17 26.02 -17.74
C ASP A 163 -2.95 25.09 -16.54
N ILE A 164 -3.71 24.00 -16.43
CA ILE A 164 -3.44 22.95 -15.44
C ILE A 164 -2.14 22.22 -15.80
N ARG A 165 -1.94 21.87 -17.07
CA ARG A 165 -0.71 21.18 -17.52
C ARG A 165 0.56 21.99 -17.25
N LYS A 166 0.50 23.33 -17.20
CA LYS A 166 1.64 24.19 -16.85
C LYS A 166 2.01 24.18 -15.36
N GLN A 167 1.16 23.65 -14.49
CA GLN A 167 1.39 23.63 -13.04
C GLN A 167 2.52 22.67 -12.63
N HIS A 168 2.80 21.64 -13.44
CA HIS A 168 3.81 20.64 -13.12
C HIS A 168 4.54 20.13 -14.36
N LYS A 169 5.88 19.98 -14.27
CA LYS A 169 6.73 19.52 -15.38
C LYS A 169 6.34 18.13 -15.90
N GLY A 170 5.87 17.26 -15.02
CA GLY A 170 5.53 15.87 -15.33
C GLY A 170 4.42 15.70 -16.37
N PHE A 171 3.57 16.72 -16.59
CA PHE A 171 2.57 16.67 -17.66
C PHE A 171 3.19 16.62 -19.06
N CYS A 172 4.47 16.97 -19.21
CA CYS A 172 5.20 16.83 -20.47
C CYS A 172 5.27 15.38 -20.97
N GLU A 173 5.14 14.39 -20.08
CA GLU A 173 5.12 12.98 -20.44
C GLU A 173 3.91 12.64 -21.34
N TRP A 174 2.78 13.34 -21.21
CA TRP A 174 1.59 13.16 -22.06
C TRP A 174 1.55 14.09 -23.29
N ASN A 175 2.67 14.72 -23.66
CA ASN A 175 2.79 15.38 -24.95
C ASN A 175 2.97 14.37 -26.10
N VAL A 176 3.42 13.15 -25.77
CA VAL A 176 3.46 12.03 -26.69
C VAL A 176 2.12 11.28 -26.62
N PRO A 177 1.48 10.96 -27.75
CA PRO A 177 0.26 10.16 -27.76
C PRO A 177 0.47 8.84 -27.00
N SER A 178 -0.44 8.55 -26.08
CA SER A 178 -0.44 7.36 -25.23
C SER A 178 -1.84 6.79 -25.10
N THR A 179 -1.93 5.49 -24.88
CA THR A 179 -3.16 4.76 -24.55
C THR A 179 -2.89 3.85 -23.35
N SER A 180 -3.93 3.32 -22.72
CA SER A 180 -3.76 2.37 -21.60
C SER A 180 -3.02 1.08 -21.96
N CYS A 181 -2.85 0.77 -23.26
CA CYS A 181 -2.09 -0.39 -23.73
C CYS A 181 -0.73 -0.02 -24.34
N GLU A 182 -0.46 1.28 -24.55
CA GLU A 182 0.76 1.76 -25.17
C GLU A 182 1.18 3.13 -24.62
N HIS A 183 2.20 3.13 -23.77
CA HIS A 183 2.83 4.33 -23.24
C HIS A 183 4.25 4.00 -22.76
N HIS A 184 5.14 5.00 -22.77
CA HIS A 184 6.50 4.85 -22.24
C HIS A 184 6.51 4.86 -20.70
N THR A 185 7.70 4.68 -20.13
CA THR A 185 7.94 4.73 -18.69
C THR A 185 7.76 6.15 -18.15
N ILE A 186 6.91 6.31 -17.14
CA ILE A 186 6.70 7.57 -16.43
C ILE A 186 7.02 7.35 -14.97
N VAL A 187 7.88 8.20 -14.39
CA VAL A 187 8.16 8.24 -12.95
C VAL A 187 8.31 9.69 -12.56
N GLU A 188 7.51 10.14 -11.59
CA GLU A 188 7.55 11.51 -11.07
C GLU A 188 7.50 11.47 -9.54
N ILE A 189 8.43 12.16 -8.89
CA ILE A 189 8.46 12.32 -7.43
C ILE A 189 7.73 13.62 -7.09
N LEU A 190 6.46 13.53 -6.68
CA LEU A 190 5.64 14.71 -6.36
C LEU A 190 5.98 15.32 -5.00
N ILE A 191 6.34 14.46 -4.05
CA ILE A 191 6.80 14.86 -2.72
C ILE A 191 8.11 14.13 -2.49
N ASP A 192 9.22 14.86 -2.37
CA ASP A 192 10.50 14.27 -2.01
C ASP A 192 10.73 14.39 -0.50
N GLY A 193 10.35 13.35 0.26
CA GLY A 193 10.57 13.29 1.70
C GLY A 193 12.04 13.21 2.14
N ARG A 194 12.99 13.35 1.21
CA ARG A 194 14.43 13.52 1.47
C ARG A 194 14.85 14.98 1.40
N ASP A 195 14.03 15.84 0.80
CA ASP A 195 14.24 17.29 0.74
C ASP A 195 13.61 17.97 1.96
N GLU A 196 14.46 18.60 2.78
CA GLU A 196 14.06 19.31 4.00
C GLU A 196 13.10 20.48 3.73
N ASN A 197 13.05 21.00 2.50
CA ASN A 197 12.13 22.07 2.11
C ASN A 197 10.72 21.57 1.78
N THR A 198 10.54 20.25 1.65
CA THR A 198 9.25 19.65 1.31
C THR A 198 8.46 19.36 2.60
N THR A 199 7.92 20.42 3.20
CA THR A 199 7.21 20.37 4.48
C THR A 199 5.70 20.57 4.36
N ASP A 200 4.96 20.11 5.36
CA ASP A 200 3.57 20.46 5.58
C ASP A 200 3.39 21.90 6.07
N ASN A 201 2.14 22.32 6.31
CA ASN A 201 1.83 23.66 6.81
C ASN A 201 2.32 23.91 8.25
N GLY A 202 2.74 22.86 8.97
CA GLY A 202 3.36 22.93 10.29
C GLY A 202 4.88 22.93 10.27
N GLY A 203 5.51 22.86 9.09
CA GLY A 203 6.97 22.80 8.94
C GLY A 203 7.58 21.41 9.15
N VAL A 204 6.77 20.35 9.16
CA VAL A 204 7.24 18.96 9.27
C VAL A 204 7.42 18.36 7.88
N VAL A 205 8.53 17.65 7.64
CA VAL A 205 8.81 16.98 6.36
C VAL A 205 7.69 15.98 6.02
N LEU A 206 7.24 16.01 4.77
CA LEU A 206 6.23 15.09 4.25
C LEU A 206 6.82 13.74 3.83
N PRO A 207 6.04 12.63 3.87
CA PRO A 207 6.46 11.36 3.29
C PRO A 207 6.72 11.46 1.78
N THR A 208 7.64 10.65 1.26
CA THR A 208 7.86 10.59 -0.19
C THR A 208 6.59 10.11 -0.90
N LEU A 209 6.20 10.78 -1.98
CA LEU A 209 5.06 10.40 -2.84
C LEU A 209 5.54 10.30 -4.29
N VAL A 210 5.38 9.13 -4.89
CA VAL A 210 5.85 8.83 -6.25
C VAL A 210 4.69 8.35 -7.11
N TYR A 211 4.55 8.97 -8.29
CA TYR A 211 3.74 8.44 -9.39
C TYR A 211 4.59 7.57 -10.28
N MET A 212 4.02 6.48 -10.77
CA MET A 212 4.66 5.61 -11.74
C MET A 212 3.65 5.05 -12.72
N ALA A 213 4.03 5.01 -14.00
CA ALA A 213 3.41 4.18 -15.03
C ALA A 213 4.53 3.43 -15.76
N ARG A 214 4.52 2.10 -15.68
CA ARG A 214 5.50 1.24 -16.37
C ARG A 214 5.27 1.25 -17.87
N GLU A 215 6.31 1.00 -18.67
CA GLU A 215 6.13 0.94 -20.12
C GLU A 215 5.19 -0.19 -20.50
N LYS A 216 4.25 0.11 -21.40
CA LYS A 216 3.38 -0.88 -22.03
C LYS A 216 3.51 -0.80 -23.53
N ARG A 217 3.60 -1.96 -24.16
CA ARG A 217 3.63 -2.15 -25.61
C ARG A 217 2.67 -3.27 -25.97
N PRO A 218 1.88 -3.16 -27.05
CA PRO A 218 0.94 -4.19 -27.46
C PRO A 218 1.55 -5.59 -27.63
N GLU A 219 2.83 -5.66 -27.99
CA GLU A 219 3.57 -6.91 -28.24
C GLU A 219 4.10 -7.57 -26.96
N HIS A 220 4.09 -6.87 -25.81
CA HIS A 220 4.69 -7.33 -24.57
C HIS A 220 3.63 -7.62 -23.51
N HIS A 221 3.57 -8.86 -23.04
CA HIS A 221 2.66 -9.23 -21.96
C HIS A 221 3.09 -8.59 -20.64
N HIS A 222 2.18 -7.82 -20.02
CA HIS A 222 2.51 -7.01 -18.85
C HIS A 222 2.17 -7.69 -17.50
N ASN A 223 1.62 -8.90 -17.48
CA ASN A 223 1.37 -9.64 -16.22
C ASN A 223 0.50 -8.91 -15.18
N PHE A 224 -0.40 -8.02 -15.62
CA PHE A 224 -1.38 -7.32 -14.76
C PHE A 224 -0.75 -6.77 -13.47
N LYS A 225 -1.43 -6.94 -12.32
CA LYS A 225 -1.02 -6.46 -11.00
C LYS A 225 0.33 -7.04 -10.55
N ALA A 226 0.63 -8.30 -10.87
CA ALA A 226 1.93 -8.92 -10.56
C ALA A 226 3.10 -8.11 -11.16
N GLY A 227 2.98 -7.73 -12.43
CA GLY A 227 3.98 -6.95 -13.13
C GLY A 227 4.08 -5.50 -12.61
N ALA A 228 2.96 -4.89 -12.22
CA ALA A 228 2.92 -3.57 -11.59
C ALA A 228 3.68 -3.58 -10.26
N MET A 229 3.36 -4.55 -9.39
CA MET A 229 4.01 -4.76 -8.10
C MET A 229 5.51 -5.04 -8.23
N ASN A 230 5.92 -5.89 -9.18
CA ASN A 230 7.33 -6.18 -9.41
C ASN A 230 8.11 -4.95 -9.90
N SER A 231 7.49 -4.15 -10.76
CA SER A 231 8.06 -2.88 -11.22
C SER A 231 8.22 -1.89 -10.04
N LEU A 232 7.24 -1.82 -9.13
CA LEU A 232 7.32 -1.03 -7.90
C LEU A 232 8.44 -1.50 -6.95
N ILE A 233 8.64 -2.81 -6.79
CA ILE A 233 9.74 -3.34 -5.97
C ILE A 233 11.09 -2.81 -6.49
N ARG A 234 11.28 -2.76 -7.82
CA ARG A 234 12.50 -2.25 -8.44
C ARG A 234 12.64 -0.74 -8.26
N VAL A 235 11.61 0.04 -8.58
CA VAL A 235 11.65 1.51 -8.46
C VAL A 235 11.89 1.96 -7.03
N SER A 236 11.16 1.38 -6.08
CA SER A 236 11.35 1.69 -4.65
C SER A 236 12.76 1.33 -4.16
N SER A 237 13.41 0.30 -4.72
CA SER A 237 14.79 -0.06 -4.33
C SER A 237 15.82 1.01 -4.68
N GLU A 238 15.58 1.83 -5.71
CA GLU A 238 16.45 2.95 -6.09
C GLU A 238 16.12 4.22 -5.30
N ILE A 239 14.83 4.46 -4.99
CA ILE A 239 14.37 5.72 -4.37
C ILE A 239 14.47 5.69 -2.84
N SER A 240 13.80 4.75 -2.17
CA SER A 240 13.64 4.73 -0.71
C SER A 240 14.29 3.51 -0.05
N ASN A 241 14.32 2.38 -0.77
CA ASN A 241 14.84 1.09 -0.35
C ASN A 241 14.30 0.61 1.02
N GLY A 242 13.01 0.81 1.28
CA GLY A 242 12.35 0.42 2.53
C GLY A 242 12.50 -1.08 2.81
N ALA A 243 12.76 -1.45 4.06
CA ALA A 243 12.94 -2.87 4.41
C ALA A 243 11.62 -3.65 4.44
N VAL A 244 10.51 -2.94 4.64
CA VAL A 244 9.15 -3.46 4.66
C VAL A 244 8.36 -2.84 3.52
N ILE A 245 7.53 -3.63 2.86
CA ILE A 245 6.65 -3.23 1.78
C ILE A 245 5.21 -3.55 2.20
N LEU A 246 4.31 -2.57 2.16
CA LEU A 246 2.87 -2.78 2.29
C LEU A 246 2.23 -2.69 0.91
N ASN A 247 1.48 -3.70 0.50
CA ASN A 247 0.65 -3.62 -0.70
C ASN A 247 -0.81 -3.33 -0.34
N MET A 248 -1.42 -2.41 -1.08
CA MET A 248 -2.81 -1.97 -0.91
C MET A 248 -3.48 -1.83 -2.27
N ASP A 249 -4.73 -2.27 -2.34
CA ASP A 249 -5.59 -1.99 -3.49
C ASP A 249 -6.17 -0.58 -3.42
N CYS A 250 -6.45 0.02 -4.56
CA CYS A 250 -6.87 1.42 -4.64
C CYS A 250 -8.26 1.69 -4.04
N ASP A 251 -9.07 0.66 -3.81
CA ASP A 251 -10.37 0.73 -3.15
C ASP A 251 -10.31 0.44 -1.63
N MET A 252 -9.10 0.16 -1.11
CA MET A 252 -8.86 -0.13 0.31
C MET A 252 -8.20 1.05 1.01
N TYR A 253 -8.59 1.34 2.24
CA TYR A 253 -7.94 2.37 3.05
C TYR A 253 -7.69 1.90 4.47
N SER A 254 -6.78 2.58 5.17
CA SER A 254 -6.44 2.24 6.55
C SER A 254 -7.45 2.82 7.53
N ASN A 255 -7.98 1.97 8.40
CA ASN A 255 -8.84 2.35 9.52
C ASN A 255 -8.06 2.73 10.79
N ASN A 256 -6.76 2.39 10.88
CA ASN A 256 -5.94 2.62 12.05
C ASN A 256 -4.55 3.13 11.65
N SER A 257 -4.17 4.32 12.12
CA SER A 257 -2.83 4.90 11.87
C SER A 257 -1.65 4.12 12.44
N GLU A 258 -1.86 3.29 13.44
CA GLU A 258 -0.76 2.57 14.10
C GLU A 258 -0.46 1.21 13.45
N THR A 259 -1.20 0.84 12.41
CA THR A 259 -1.10 -0.47 11.74
C THR A 259 0.33 -0.83 11.31
N ILE A 260 1.12 0.16 10.87
CA ILE A 260 2.54 -0.07 10.54
C ILE A 260 3.31 -0.56 11.79
N LYS A 261 3.11 0.09 12.95
CA LYS A 261 3.76 -0.29 14.20
C LYS A 261 3.29 -1.65 14.70
N ASP A 262 2.01 -1.98 14.50
CA ASP A 262 1.48 -3.32 14.80
C ASP A 262 2.23 -4.40 14.01
N ALA A 263 2.35 -4.23 12.68
CA ALA A 263 3.10 -5.17 11.85
C ALA A 263 4.58 -5.27 12.26
N LEU A 264 5.20 -4.14 12.62
CA LEU A 264 6.60 -4.11 13.07
C LEU A 264 6.82 -4.80 14.41
N CYS A 265 5.82 -4.88 15.30
CA CYS A 265 5.93 -5.68 16.52
C CYS A 265 6.28 -7.14 16.22
N PHE A 266 5.82 -7.67 15.08
CA PHE A 266 6.15 -9.02 14.65
C PHE A 266 7.51 -9.10 13.96
N PHE A 267 7.80 -8.22 12.99
CA PHE A 267 9.07 -8.28 12.26
C PHE A 267 10.30 -7.98 13.10
N MET A 268 10.13 -7.17 14.14
CA MET A 268 11.20 -6.71 15.02
C MET A 268 11.22 -7.44 16.37
N ASP A 269 10.48 -8.56 16.49
CA ASP A 269 10.66 -9.46 17.63
C ASP A 269 12.06 -10.12 17.59
N GLU A 270 12.80 -10.07 18.69
CA GLU A 270 14.20 -10.53 18.73
C GLU A 270 14.36 -12.05 18.63
N ASP A 271 13.34 -12.79 19.04
CA ASP A 271 13.40 -14.24 19.08
C ASP A 271 12.87 -14.84 17.79
N LYS A 272 11.70 -14.39 17.33
CA LYS A 272 10.98 -14.98 16.19
C LYS A 272 10.83 -14.06 15.00
N GLY A 273 11.08 -12.75 15.14
CA GLY A 273 10.78 -11.78 14.08
C GLY A 273 11.49 -12.04 12.76
N HIS A 274 12.69 -12.61 12.84
CA HIS A 274 13.49 -13.03 11.69
C HIS A 274 12.87 -14.20 10.88
N GLU A 275 11.93 -14.97 11.43
CA GLU A 275 11.25 -16.09 10.75
C GLU A 275 10.14 -15.62 9.80
N PHE A 276 9.60 -14.42 10.03
CA PHE A 276 8.40 -13.95 9.34
C PHE A 276 8.75 -13.18 8.07
N ALA A 277 8.20 -13.65 6.95
CA ALA A 277 8.25 -12.99 5.66
C ALA A 277 7.15 -11.96 5.49
N TYR A 278 5.95 -12.20 6.02
CA TYR A 278 4.85 -11.26 5.89
C TYR A 278 3.82 -11.35 7.02
N VAL A 279 3.11 -10.25 7.22
CA VAL A 279 1.99 -10.11 8.16
C VAL A 279 0.75 -9.73 7.35
N GLN A 280 -0.24 -10.64 7.31
CA GLN A 280 -1.50 -10.43 6.62
C GLN A 280 -2.54 -9.86 7.59
N LEU A 281 -3.18 -8.76 7.17
CA LEU A 281 -4.32 -8.18 7.87
C LEU A 281 -5.64 -8.62 7.22
N PRO A 282 -6.76 -8.65 7.97
CA PRO A 282 -8.07 -8.87 7.38
C PRO A 282 -8.48 -7.69 6.50
N GLN A 283 -9.14 -7.98 5.38
CA GLN A 283 -9.79 -6.96 4.56
C GLN A 283 -11.24 -6.84 5.03
N ARG A 284 -11.65 -5.63 5.43
CA ARG A 284 -13.02 -5.36 5.90
C ARG A 284 -13.73 -4.48 4.88
N PHE A 285 -14.89 -4.94 4.42
CA PHE A 285 -15.66 -4.26 3.38
C PHE A 285 -16.77 -3.40 3.97
N ASN A 286 -17.02 -2.26 3.34
CA ASN A 286 -18.13 -1.37 3.67
C ASN A 286 -19.42 -1.78 2.95
N ASN A 287 -20.54 -1.17 3.35
CA ASN A 287 -21.87 -1.37 2.73
C ASN A 287 -22.38 -2.82 2.77
N ILE A 288 -21.92 -3.62 3.74
CA ILE A 288 -22.42 -4.97 3.98
C ILE A 288 -23.85 -4.86 4.52
N THR A 289 -24.78 -5.58 3.89
CA THR A 289 -26.17 -5.61 4.35
C THR A 289 -26.28 -6.34 5.68
N LYS A 290 -27.25 -5.97 6.53
CA LYS A 290 -27.46 -6.60 7.84
C LYS A 290 -27.53 -8.14 7.80
N ASN A 291 -28.07 -8.71 6.74
CA ASN A 291 -28.25 -10.16 6.60
C ASN A 291 -27.06 -10.84 5.92
N ASP A 292 -26.18 -10.08 5.27
CA ASP A 292 -25.03 -10.54 4.47
C ASP A 292 -25.21 -11.91 3.79
N ILE A 293 -26.29 -12.05 3.01
CA ILE A 293 -26.66 -13.34 2.39
C ILE A 293 -25.65 -13.82 1.34
N TYR A 294 -24.76 -12.92 0.89
CA TYR A 294 -23.68 -13.22 -0.05
C TYR A 294 -22.36 -13.55 0.66
N ALA A 295 -22.32 -13.49 2.00
CA ALA A 295 -21.12 -13.69 2.81
C ALA A 295 -19.95 -12.78 2.39
N ASN A 296 -20.24 -11.54 1.98
CA ASN A 296 -19.22 -10.59 1.51
C ASN A 296 -18.28 -10.12 2.64
N CYS A 297 -18.64 -10.34 3.90
CA CYS A 297 -17.76 -10.08 5.04
C CYS A 297 -16.57 -11.04 5.14
N LEU A 298 -16.59 -12.18 4.41
CA LEU A 298 -15.56 -13.23 4.45
C LEU A 298 -15.21 -13.64 5.90
N ARG A 299 -16.24 -13.77 6.75
CA ARG A 299 -16.07 -14.04 8.18
C ARG A 299 -15.43 -15.39 8.44
N THR A 300 -15.74 -16.42 7.64
CA THR A 300 -15.16 -17.75 7.86
C THR A 300 -13.66 -17.74 7.60
N GLU A 301 -13.24 -17.06 6.54
CA GLU A 301 -11.85 -16.89 6.15
C GLU A 301 -11.07 -16.17 7.26
N TYR A 302 -11.57 -15.02 7.72
CA TYR A 302 -10.85 -14.15 8.66
C TYR A 302 -11.01 -14.51 10.14
N GLU A 303 -12.14 -15.09 10.56
CA GLU A 303 -12.40 -15.41 11.97
C GLU A 303 -12.05 -16.88 12.30
N VAL A 304 -11.89 -17.75 11.30
CA VAL A 304 -11.64 -19.18 11.50
C VAL A 304 -10.41 -19.66 10.73
N GLU A 305 -10.44 -19.62 9.40
CA GLU A 305 -9.40 -20.29 8.59
C GLU A 305 -8.02 -19.68 8.81
N PHE A 306 -7.90 -18.35 8.78
CA PHE A 306 -6.61 -17.68 8.93
C PHE A 306 -6.02 -17.86 10.33
N HIS A 307 -6.87 -17.87 11.37
CA HIS A 307 -6.44 -18.19 12.72
C HIS A 307 -5.94 -19.64 12.84
N GLY A 308 -6.59 -20.60 12.17
CA GLY A 308 -6.14 -21.98 12.11
C GLY A 308 -4.80 -22.15 11.39
N LEU A 309 -4.64 -21.49 10.23
CA LEU A 309 -3.40 -21.51 9.44
C LEU A 309 -2.21 -20.89 10.18
N ASP A 310 -2.46 -19.92 11.06
CA ASP A 310 -1.42 -19.30 11.90
C ASP A 310 -0.72 -20.31 12.82
N GLY A 311 -1.43 -21.38 13.22
CA GLY A 311 -0.85 -22.51 13.94
C GLY A 311 0.13 -23.37 13.11
N PHE A 312 0.11 -23.26 11.78
CA PHE A 312 0.90 -24.07 10.83
C PHE A 312 1.82 -23.23 9.94
N GLY A 313 2.38 -22.15 10.48
CA GLY A 313 3.36 -21.33 9.77
C GLY A 313 2.77 -20.13 9.04
N GLY A 314 1.48 -19.82 9.24
CA GLY A 314 0.87 -18.55 8.87
C GLY A 314 -0.14 -18.63 7.72
N PRO A 315 -0.96 -17.58 7.54
CA PRO A 315 -1.97 -17.50 6.49
C PRO A 315 -1.37 -17.33 5.09
N LEU A 316 -2.21 -17.51 4.09
CA LEU A 316 -1.91 -17.17 2.70
C LEU A 316 -1.83 -15.64 2.52
N TYR A 317 -1.07 -15.20 1.52
CA TYR A 317 -1.12 -13.82 1.02
C TYR A 317 -2.35 -13.65 0.12
N VAL A 318 -3.19 -12.66 0.41
CA VAL A 318 -4.49 -12.42 -0.29
C VAL A 318 -4.60 -11.05 -0.96
N GLY A 319 -3.48 -10.57 -1.51
CA GLY A 319 -3.52 -9.51 -2.54
C GLY A 319 -3.60 -8.07 -2.02
N SER A 320 -4.02 -7.81 -0.78
CA SER A 320 -4.10 -6.48 -0.17
C SER A 320 -3.93 -6.53 1.35
N GLY A 321 -3.50 -5.43 1.97
CA GLY A 321 -3.33 -5.32 3.43
C GLY A 321 -2.25 -6.24 3.98
N CYS A 322 -1.20 -6.51 3.21
CA CYS A 322 -0.11 -7.40 3.61
C CYS A 322 1.21 -6.63 3.73
N PHE A 323 1.84 -6.72 4.89
CA PHE A 323 3.20 -6.22 5.07
C PHE A 323 4.17 -7.33 4.74
N HIS A 324 5.08 -7.10 3.80
CA HIS A 324 6.12 -8.02 3.41
C HIS A 324 7.49 -7.50 3.79
N ARG A 325 8.35 -8.40 4.24
CA ARG A 325 9.79 -8.18 4.29
C ARG A 325 10.31 -8.12 2.84
N ARG A 326 10.98 -7.03 2.45
CA ARG A 326 11.46 -6.85 1.06
C ARG A 326 12.27 -8.04 0.54
N GLU A 327 13.17 -8.58 1.36
CA GLU A 327 14.03 -9.69 0.94
C GLU A 327 13.27 -10.98 0.64
N SER A 328 12.15 -11.25 1.32
CA SER A 328 11.34 -12.45 1.05
C SER A 328 10.68 -12.35 -0.34
N LEU A 329 10.13 -11.17 -0.67
CA LEU A 329 9.64 -10.87 -2.02
C LEU A 329 10.77 -10.91 -3.05
N CYS A 330 11.97 -10.44 -2.71
CA CYS A 330 13.13 -10.44 -3.62
C CYS A 330 13.81 -11.83 -3.80
N GLY A 331 13.13 -12.94 -3.49
CA GLY A 331 13.66 -14.28 -3.79
C GLY A 331 14.49 -14.93 -2.68
N LYS A 332 14.78 -14.22 -1.58
CA LYS A 332 15.66 -14.74 -0.54
C LYS A 332 15.05 -15.98 0.13
N LYS A 333 15.85 -17.03 0.29
CA LYS A 333 15.48 -18.21 1.08
C LYS A 333 15.68 -17.92 2.56
N TYR A 334 14.79 -18.45 3.40
CA TYR A 334 14.97 -18.33 4.82
C TYR A 334 16.16 -19.20 5.24
N GLU A 335 17.06 -18.60 6.01
CA GLU A 335 18.17 -19.27 6.67
C GLU A 335 18.02 -19.01 8.16
N SER A 336 18.26 -20.01 9.01
CA SER A 336 18.09 -19.92 10.48
C SER A 336 19.04 -18.94 11.18
N ASN A 337 19.80 -18.16 10.41
CA ASN A 337 20.70 -17.15 10.93
C ASN A 337 19.83 -15.95 11.35
N LYS A 338 19.94 -15.54 12.62
CA LYS A 338 19.24 -14.37 13.20
C LYS A 338 19.73 -13.05 12.57
N ALA A 339 19.50 -12.87 11.28
CA ALA A 339 19.81 -11.63 10.58
C ALA A 339 18.78 -10.59 10.98
N GLU A 340 19.21 -9.58 11.73
CA GLU A 340 18.38 -8.44 12.07
C GLU A 340 17.89 -7.73 10.82
N MET A 341 16.67 -7.18 10.89
CA MET A 341 16.15 -6.33 9.82
C MET A 341 16.98 -5.04 9.76
N LYS A 342 17.91 -4.98 8.81
CA LYS A 342 18.81 -3.84 8.67
C LYS A 342 18.06 -2.61 8.19
N TYR A 343 18.36 -1.48 8.82
CA TYR A 343 18.01 -0.17 8.29
C TYR A 343 18.81 0.06 7.01
N ASN A 344 18.12 0.05 5.87
CA ASN A 344 18.72 0.45 4.60
C ASN A 344 18.79 1.98 4.58
N LYS A 345 20.01 2.52 4.50
CA LYS A 345 20.22 3.95 4.39
C LYS A 345 19.73 4.41 3.02
N ARG A 346 18.78 5.35 2.99
CA ARG A 346 18.30 6.01 1.76
C ARG A 346 19.49 6.60 0.99
N ASN A 347 19.40 6.61 -0.33
CA ASN A 347 20.38 7.31 -1.17
C ASN A 347 20.13 8.82 -1.08
N THR A 348 20.71 9.47 -0.07
CA THR A 348 20.54 10.91 0.20
C THR A 348 21.37 11.81 -0.71
N ARG A 349 22.15 11.25 -1.64
CA ARG A 349 23.08 12.03 -2.50
C ARG A 349 22.55 12.32 -3.88
N ALA A 350 21.58 11.56 -4.37
CA ALA A 350 21.00 11.73 -5.70
C ALA A 350 19.81 12.70 -5.64
N ASP A 351 19.83 13.70 -6.53
CA ASP A 351 18.68 14.58 -6.74
C ASP A 351 17.48 13.81 -7.30
N ALA A 352 16.28 14.38 -7.18
CA ALA A 352 15.04 13.74 -7.63
C ALA A 352 15.06 13.37 -9.11
N SER A 353 15.58 14.24 -9.99
CA SER A 353 15.60 13.99 -11.44
C SER A 353 16.52 12.83 -11.83
N THR A 354 17.68 12.71 -11.17
CA THR A 354 18.59 11.58 -11.37
C THR A 354 17.94 10.26 -10.93
N LEU A 355 17.16 10.26 -9.85
CA LEU A 355 16.43 9.07 -9.42
C LEU A 355 15.27 8.73 -10.34
N GLU A 356 14.51 9.72 -10.81
CA GLU A 356 13.43 9.54 -11.79
C GLU A 356 13.96 8.83 -13.04
N GLU A 357 15.08 9.29 -13.60
CA GLU A 357 15.68 8.69 -14.81
C GLU A 357 16.19 7.26 -14.58
N LYS A 358 16.84 7.01 -13.44
CA LYS A 358 17.23 5.63 -13.09
C LYS A 358 16.00 4.74 -12.90
N ALA A 359 14.98 5.21 -12.20
CA ALA A 359 13.75 4.46 -11.96
C ALA A 359 13.02 4.14 -13.28
N LYS A 360 12.95 5.08 -14.23
CA LYS A 360 12.41 4.86 -15.57
C LYS A 360 13.10 3.68 -16.28
N SER A 361 14.43 3.59 -16.18
CA SER A 361 15.18 2.47 -16.79
C SER A 361 14.86 1.08 -16.21
N LEU A 362 14.29 1.01 -14.99
CA LEU A 362 13.95 -0.24 -14.30
C LEU A 362 12.56 -0.79 -14.67
N ILE A 363 11.74 -0.02 -15.38
CA ILE A 363 10.32 -0.33 -15.63
C ILE A 363 9.97 -0.33 -17.13
N THR A 364 10.98 -0.56 -17.97
CA THR A 364 10.78 -0.82 -19.39
C THR A 364 10.10 -2.18 -19.59
N CYS A 365 9.40 -2.34 -20.71
CA CYS A 365 8.66 -3.57 -21.02
C CYS A 365 9.57 -4.80 -21.24
N THR A 366 10.86 -4.58 -21.47
CA THR A 366 11.88 -5.61 -21.73
C THR A 366 12.82 -5.83 -20.55
N PHE A 367 12.68 -5.07 -19.44
CA PHE A 367 13.60 -5.16 -18.30
C PHE A 367 13.71 -6.59 -17.73
N GLU A 368 12.59 -7.31 -17.74
CA GLU A 368 12.47 -8.62 -17.11
C GLU A 368 12.89 -9.76 -18.05
N ASP A 369 13.23 -9.47 -19.30
CA ASP A 369 13.65 -10.46 -20.29
C ASP A 369 14.93 -11.18 -19.84
N ASN A 370 14.90 -12.51 -19.86
CA ASN A 370 16.01 -13.36 -19.40
C ASN A 370 16.40 -13.16 -17.93
N THR A 371 15.50 -12.63 -17.11
CA THR A 371 15.66 -12.53 -15.66
C THR A 371 14.81 -13.56 -14.92
N GLU A 372 14.98 -13.60 -13.59
CA GLU A 372 14.19 -14.40 -12.65
C GLU A 372 12.95 -13.64 -12.11
N TRP A 373 12.70 -12.41 -12.55
CA TRP A 373 11.50 -11.66 -12.18
C TRP A 373 10.23 -12.38 -12.65
N GLY A 374 9.25 -12.48 -11.75
CA GLY A 374 8.02 -13.24 -11.99
C GLY A 374 8.17 -14.76 -11.91
N LYS A 375 9.41 -15.28 -11.97
CA LYS A 375 9.71 -16.72 -11.88
C LYS A 375 10.13 -17.10 -10.48
N GLU A 376 11.15 -16.45 -9.92
CA GLU A 376 11.68 -16.68 -8.58
C GLU A 376 11.75 -15.41 -7.71
N VAL A 377 11.75 -14.24 -8.35
CA VAL A 377 11.84 -12.94 -7.69
C VAL A 377 10.53 -12.17 -7.92
N GLY A 378 10.02 -11.54 -6.86
CA GLY A 378 8.78 -10.78 -6.87
C GLY A 378 7.53 -11.66 -6.82
N LEU A 379 6.41 -11.07 -7.21
CA LEU A 379 5.12 -11.75 -7.40
C LEU A 379 5.21 -12.67 -8.63
N LYS A 380 4.64 -13.86 -8.52
CA LYS A 380 4.73 -14.94 -9.51
C LYS A 380 3.84 -14.68 -10.73
N TYR A 381 4.39 -14.85 -11.92
CA TYR A 381 3.65 -14.67 -13.18
C TYR A 381 2.99 -15.97 -13.65
N GLY A 382 2.01 -15.82 -14.55
CA GLY A 382 1.33 -16.95 -15.20
C GLY A 382 0.19 -17.58 -14.38
N PHE A 383 -0.18 -16.96 -13.25
CA PHE A 383 -1.26 -17.41 -12.39
C PHE A 383 -2.31 -16.30 -12.23
N PRO A 384 -3.62 -16.58 -12.40
CA PRO A 384 -4.69 -15.62 -12.11
C PRO A 384 -4.85 -15.26 -10.61
N VAL A 385 -4.24 -16.06 -9.73
CA VAL A 385 -4.20 -15.88 -8.28
C VAL A 385 -2.75 -15.75 -7.84
N GLU A 386 -2.04 -14.78 -8.44
CA GLU A 386 -0.60 -14.59 -8.24
C GLU A 386 -0.24 -14.36 -6.78
N ASP A 387 -1.13 -13.75 -6.01
CA ASP A 387 -0.96 -13.43 -4.60
C ASP A 387 -0.79 -14.70 -3.78
N VAL A 388 -1.75 -15.61 -3.84
CA VAL A 388 -1.73 -16.89 -3.13
C VAL A 388 -0.51 -17.70 -3.54
N ILE A 389 -0.21 -17.78 -4.85
CA ILE A 389 0.94 -18.52 -5.36
C ILE A 389 2.27 -17.91 -4.90
N THR A 390 2.34 -16.58 -4.82
CA THR A 390 3.51 -15.87 -4.30
C THR A 390 3.71 -16.17 -2.81
N GLY A 391 2.64 -16.09 -2.00
CA GLY A 391 2.68 -16.43 -0.58
C GLY A 391 3.16 -17.87 -0.34
N LEU A 392 2.57 -18.84 -1.05
CA LEU A 392 2.98 -20.25 -1.00
C LEU A 392 4.43 -20.44 -1.43
N SER A 393 4.88 -19.76 -2.48
CA SER A 393 6.28 -19.84 -2.92
C SER A 393 7.25 -19.31 -1.86
N ILE A 394 6.89 -18.22 -1.17
CA ILE A 394 7.68 -17.67 -0.06
C ILE A 394 7.75 -18.68 1.10
N GLN A 395 6.63 -19.29 1.46
CA GLN A 395 6.59 -20.32 2.52
C GLN A 395 7.41 -21.57 2.14
N CYS A 396 7.37 -22.01 0.87
CA CYS A 396 8.22 -23.10 0.37
C CYS A 396 9.72 -22.80 0.45
N ARG A 397 10.12 -21.52 0.57
CA ARG A 397 11.51 -21.11 0.81
C ARG A 397 11.89 -21.09 2.30
N GLY A 398 11.02 -21.61 3.17
CA GLY A 398 11.26 -21.77 4.61
C GLY A 398 10.77 -20.61 5.48
N TRP A 399 10.19 -19.57 4.89
CA TRP A 399 9.62 -18.45 5.63
C TRP A 399 8.28 -18.81 6.27
N LYS A 400 7.94 -18.12 7.37
CA LYS A 400 6.60 -18.13 7.96
C LYS A 400 5.86 -16.83 7.67
N SER A 401 4.55 -16.83 7.87
CA SER A 401 3.71 -15.65 7.90
C SER A 401 2.95 -15.53 9.21
N ILE A 402 2.35 -14.37 9.44
CA ILE A 402 1.47 -14.11 10.57
C ILE A 402 0.13 -13.60 10.06
N TYR A 403 -0.96 -14.07 10.66
CA TYR A 403 -2.24 -13.39 10.60
C TYR A 403 -2.42 -12.47 11.80
N PHE A 404 -2.69 -11.19 11.56
CA PHE A 404 -3.00 -10.25 12.63
C PHE A 404 -4.37 -9.60 12.42
N ASN A 405 -5.28 -9.82 13.37
CA ASN A 405 -6.61 -9.23 13.40
C ASN A 405 -6.68 -8.21 14.56
N PRO A 406 -6.57 -6.90 14.30
CA PRO A 406 -6.61 -5.88 15.35
C PRO A 406 -7.96 -5.89 16.09
N GLN A 407 -7.93 -5.87 17.43
CA GLN A 407 -9.15 -5.71 18.24
C GLN A 407 -9.67 -4.26 18.13
N GLY A 408 -10.98 -4.08 17.94
CA GLY A 408 -11.63 -2.77 18.08
C GLY A 408 -12.39 -2.24 16.86
N TRP A 409 -12.40 -2.95 15.74
CA TRP A 409 -13.15 -2.57 14.54
C TRP A 409 -14.16 -3.66 14.16
N ALA A 410 -15.16 -3.85 15.01
CA ALA A 410 -16.36 -4.58 14.64
C ALA A 410 -17.20 -3.66 13.72
N SER A 411 -17.47 -4.12 12.50
CA SER A 411 -18.45 -3.51 11.60
C SER A 411 -19.85 -3.48 12.21
#